data_AF-A0A9E5K695-F1
#
_entry.id   AF-A0A9E5K695-F1
#
_cell.length_a   1.000
_cell.length_b   1.000
_cell.length_c   1.000
_cell.angle_alpha   90.00
_cell.angle_beta   90.00
_cell.angle_gamma   90.00
#
_symmetry.space_group_name_H-M   'P 1'
#
loop_
_entity.id
_entity.type
_entity.pdbx_description
1 polymer ?
#
loop_
_entity_poly.entity_id
_entity_poly.type
_entity_poly.pdbx_seq_one_letter_code
_entity_poly.pdbx_strand_id
1 'polypeptide(L)' 'VNARAGTAARVRVIIESHDKRDVWSTVGVSENIVEASWLALVDSIEYKLIKDREQTEAK' A
#
# COMPACT_ATOMS: atom_id res chain seq x y z
N VAL A 1 -18.49 29.68 5.83
CA VAL A 1 -18.29 28.25 6.15
C VAL A 1 -17.31 27.70 5.15
N ASN A 2 -16.10 27.32 5.56
CA ASN A 2 -15.01 26.96 4.65
C ASN A 2 -15.20 25.51 4.19
N ALA A 3 -15.82 25.30 3.02
CA ALA A 3 -16.19 23.97 2.51
C ALA A 3 -15.00 23.05 2.16
N ARG A 4 -13.76 23.55 2.26
CA ARG A 4 -12.53 22.76 2.06
C ARG A 4 -12.13 21.91 3.27
N ALA A 5 -12.67 22.20 4.45
CA ALA A 5 -12.51 21.33 5.61
C ALA A 5 -13.59 20.24 5.55
N GLY A 6 -13.52 19.38 4.53
CA GLY A 6 -14.03 18.01 4.72
C GLY A 6 -13.35 17.48 5.98
N THR A 7 -14.13 16.89 6.89
CA THR A 7 -13.66 16.33 8.17
C THR A 7 -12.20 15.89 8.04
N ALA A 8 -11.26 16.33 8.89
CA ALA A 8 -9.83 15.97 8.83
C ALA A 8 -9.56 14.46 9.10
N ALA A 9 -10.43 13.62 8.55
CA ALA A 9 -10.50 12.20 8.64
C ALA A 9 -9.47 11.65 7.66
N ARG A 10 -8.47 10.98 8.22
CA ARG A 10 -7.50 10.25 7.44
C ARG A 10 -8.17 9.02 6.83
N VAL A 11 -7.99 8.85 5.54
CA VAL A 11 -8.35 7.64 4.80
C VAL A 11 -7.23 6.62 4.96
N ARG A 12 -7.58 5.39 5.35
CA ARG A 12 -6.67 4.25 5.40
C ARG A 12 -7.11 3.24 4.34
N VAL A 13 -6.24 2.95 3.39
CA VAL A 13 -6.43 1.95 2.34
C VAL A 13 -5.56 0.74 2.66
N ILE A 14 -6.14 -0.45 2.58
CA ILE A 14 -5.43 -1.73 2.73
C ILE A 14 -5.53 -2.44 1.38
N ILE A 15 -4.38 -2.83 0.83
CA ILE A 15 -4.30 -3.63 -0.40
C ILE A 15 -3.75 -5.00 -0.04
N GLU A 16 -4.56 -6.03 -0.28
CA GLU A 16 -4.11 -7.42 -0.28
C GLU A 16 -3.65 -7.79 -1.69
N SER A 17 -2.46 -8.38 -1.79
CA SER A 17 -1.85 -8.82 -3.03
C SER A 17 -1.44 -10.29 -2.90
N HIS A 18 -1.54 -11.02 -3.99
CA HIS A 18 -1.16 -12.43 -4.02
C HIS A 18 -0.37 -12.75 -5.28
N ASP A 19 0.51 -13.73 -5.17
CA ASP A 19 1.11 -14.39 -6.32
C ASP A 19 0.89 -15.91 -6.22
N LYS A 20 1.65 -16.70 -6.98
CA LYS A 20 1.54 -18.16 -6.95
C LYS A 20 2.06 -18.80 -5.66
N ARG A 21 2.77 -18.07 -4.81
CA ARG A 21 3.53 -18.59 -3.67
C ARG A 21 3.07 -18.00 -2.34
N ASP A 22 2.72 -16.73 -2.33
CA ASP A 22 2.47 -15.95 -1.12
C ASP A 22 1.33 -14.95 -1.28
N VAL A 23 0.75 -14.57 -0.14
CA VAL A 23 -0.19 -13.47 0.01
C VAL A 23 0.43 -12.46 0.97
N TRP A 24 0.32 -11.17 0.65
CA TRP A 24 0.79 -10.09 1.51
C TRP A 24 -0.19 -8.92 1.47
N SER A 25 -0.09 -8.04 2.47
CA SER A 25 -0.93 -6.85 2.57
C SER A 25 -0.09 -5.62 2.85
N THR A 26 -0.52 -4.49 2.31
CA THR A 26 0.11 -3.18 2.48
C THR A 26 -0.93 -2.13 2.84
N VAL A 27 -0.49 -1.03 3.46
CA VAL A 27 -1.38 0.00 4.00
C VAL A 27 -0.88 1.37 3.60
N GLY A 28 -1.76 2.17 2.99
CA GLY A 28 -1.52 3.57 2.70
C GLY A 28 -2.48 4.46 3.47
N VAL A 29 -1.98 5.57 4.00
CA VAL A 29 -2.77 6.52 4.82
C VAL A 29 -2.58 7.93 4.30
N SER A 30 -3.66 8.58 3.89
CA SER A 30 -3.68 9.99 3.47
C SER A 30 -5.08 10.59 3.70
N GLU A 31 -5.19 11.92 3.70
CA GLU A 31 -6.48 12.61 3.64
C GLU A 31 -7.18 12.43 2.27
N ASN A 32 -6.43 12.04 1.23
CA ASN A 32 -6.93 11.76 -0.10
C ASN A 32 -6.90 10.25 -0.41
N ILE A 33 -8.05 9.70 -0.84
CA ILE A 33 -8.16 8.28 -1.18
C ILE A 33 -7.23 7.84 -2.33
N VAL A 34 -6.99 8.71 -3.32
CA VAL A 34 -6.11 8.42 -4.45
C VAL A 34 -4.67 8.30 -3.98
N GLU A 35 -4.22 9.22 -3.11
CA GLU A 35 -2.87 9.18 -2.55
C GLU A 35 -2.68 7.98 -1.61
N ALA A 36 -3.65 7.72 -0.73
CA ALA A 36 -3.61 6.54 0.14
C ALA A 36 -3.53 5.23 -0.67
N SER A 37 -4.25 5.17 -1.80
CA SER A 37 -4.21 4.00 -2.69
C SER A 37 -2.87 3.87 -3.43
N TRP A 38 -2.30 5.00 -3.88
CA TRP A 38 -0.99 5.02 -4.53
C TRP A 38 0.12 4.53 -3.58
N LEU A 39 0.14 5.03 -2.34
CA LEU A 39 1.11 4.61 -1.32
C LEU A 39 1.03 3.10 -1.07
N ALA A 40 -0.17 2.57 -0.80
CA ALA A 40 -0.36 1.14 -0.58
C ALA A 40 0.11 0.30 -1.79
N LEU A 41 -0.17 0.76 -3.01
CA LEU A 41 0.16 0.00 -4.22
C LEU A 41 1.67 -0.04 -4.47
N VAL A 42 2.35 1.10 -4.35
CA VAL A 42 3.81 1.18 -4.52
C VAL A 42 4.51 0.31 -3.49
N ASP A 43 4.12 0.44 -2.21
CA ASP A 43 4.65 -0.39 -1.12
C ASP A 43 4.45 -1.90 -1.42
N SER A 44 3.30 -2.28 -1.99
CA SER A 44 3.01 -3.68 -2.33
C SER A 44 3.98 -4.25 -3.37
N ILE A 45 4.29 -3.46 -4.40
CA ILE A 45 5.20 -3.87 -5.48
C ILE A 45 6.64 -3.89 -4.97
N GLU A 46 7.07 -2.86 -4.23
CA GLU A 46 8.41 -2.79 -3.66
C GLU A 46 8.67 -3.95 -2.70
N TYR A 47 7.72 -4.24 -1.80
CA TYR A 47 7.79 -5.40 -0.91
C TYR A 47 8.00 -6.70 -1.69
N LYS A 48 7.26 -6.90 -2.78
CA LYS A 48 7.37 -8.13 -3.58
C LYS A 48 8.73 -8.25 -4.24
N LEU A 49 9.25 -7.17 -4.82
CA LEU A 49 10.55 -7.17 -5.49
C LEU A 49 11.70 -7.44 -4.49
N ILE A 50 11.64 -6.84 -3.30
CA ILE A 50 12.62 -7.09 -2.23
C ILE A 50 12.54 -8.56 -1.78
N LYS A 51 11.34 -9.05 -1.49
CA LYS A 51 11.12 -10.44 -1.06
C LYS A 51 11.63 -11.45 -2.09
N ASP A 52 11.37 -11.22 -3.38
CA ASP A 52 11.84 -12.11 -4.46
C ASP A 52 13.36 -12.11 -4.58
N ARG A 53 13.98 -10.96 -4.36
CA ARG A 53 15.45 -10.85 -4.34
C ARG A 53 16.04 -11.63 -3.18
N GLU A 54 15.53 -11.46 -1.96
CA GLU A 54 15.98 -12.20 -0.78
C GLU A 54 15.82 -13.72 -0.96
N GLN A 55 14.70 -14.17 -1.55
CA GLN A 55 14.47 -15.59 -1.87
C GLN A 55 15.45 -16.14 -2.92
N THR A 56 15.97 -15.29 -3.80
CA THR A 56 16.95 -15.68 -4.81
C THR A 56 18.35 -15.77 -4.23
N GLU A 57 18.72 -14.84 -3.34
CA GLU A 57 20.04 -14.81 -2.68
C GLU A 57 20.20 -15.89 -1.60
N ALA A 58 19.09 -16.38 -1.01
CA ALA A 58 19.09 -17.45 -0.02
C ALA A 58 19.22 -18.88 -0.61
N LYS A 59 19.26 -19.03 -1.93
CA LYS A 59 19.38 -20.31 -2.65
C LYS A 59 20.79 -20.54 -3.19
#